data_AF-R5CEV0-F1
#
_entry.id   AF-R5CEV0-F1
#
_cell.length_a   1.000
_cell.length_b   1.000
_cell.length_c   1.000
_cell.angle_alpha   90.00
_cell.angle_beta   90.00
_cell.angle_gamma   90.00
#
_symmetry.space_group_name_H-M   'P 1'
#
loop_
_entity.id
_entity.type
_entity.pdbx_description
1 polymer ?
#
loop_
_entity_poly.entity_id
_entity_poly.type
_entity_poly.pdbx_seq_one_letter_code
_entity_poly.pdbx_strand_id
1 'polypeptide(L)'
;MKSIRKEQQETVQRKRSSIRRHWAMIPAALFLLCAAALCILAGDSAQIGIADNLDLFQAQYQMLKNTKTFFAQGAAAYGFHPAVLEYNGISTVDGYLGFYSQSYKEEFRRVIAPALSANEGARLYYDEWGARCYLYSADQPTIVEAVRNYPHPEGEIAMDPEALQELGCRYLFSRIRITNATEKELTLLCTCSSEESPYVLYVYQVD
;
A
#
# COMPACT_ATOMS: atom_id res chain seq x y z
N MET A 1 23.75 21.58 63.07
CA MET A 1 24.26 22.02 61.74
C MET A 1 25.18 21.01 61.02
N LYS A 2 26.08 20.29 61.70
CA LYS A 2 26.98 19.30 61.05
C LYS A 2 26.28 18.01 60.56
N SER A 3 25.24 17.54 61.24
CA SER A 3 24.48 16.33 60.86
C SER A 3 23.77 16.49 59.52
N ILE A 4 23.12 17.64 59.30
CA ILE A 4 22.37 17.96 58.08
C ILE A 4 23.29 17.99 56.85
N ARG A 5 24.52 18.51 56.99
CA ARG A 5 25.52 18.50 55.90
C ARG A 5 25.99 17.10 55.52
N LYS A 6 26.11 16.18 56.48
CA LYS A 6 26.58 14.81 56.23
C LYS A 6 25.51 13.98 55.52
N GLU A 7 24.26 14.13 55.94
CA GLU A 7 23.09 13.51 55.29
C GLU A 7 22.89 14.05 53.87
N GLN A 8 23.08 15.36 53.65
CA GLN A 8 23.06 15.93 52.30
C GLN A 8 24.20 15.39 51.42
N GLN A 9 25.40 15.20 51.95
CA GLN A 9 26.53 14.64 51.22
C GLN A 9 26.28 13.17 50.83
N GLU A 10 25.78 12.34 51.75
CA GLU A 10 25.44 10.94 51.49
C GLU A 10 24.31 10.81 50.46
N THR A 11 23.30 11.69 50.52
CA THR A 11 22.20 11.72 49.55
C THR A 11 22.70 12.08 48.14
N VAL A 12 23.56 13.08 48.03
CA VAL A 12 24.18 13.49 46.76
C VAL A 12 25.05 12.37 46.19
N GLN A 13 25.82 11.69 47.05
CA GLN A 13 26.73 10.62 46.65
C GLN A 13 25.98 9.36 46.21
N ARG A 14 24.86 9.04 46.87
CA ARG A 14 23.92 7.96 46.48
C ARG A 14 23.18 8.28 45.17
N LYS A 15 22.80 9.54 44.95
CA LYS A 15 22.21 9.99 43.68
C LYS A 15 23.23 9.88 42.54
N ARG A 16 24.48 10.29 42.79
CA ARG A 16 25.59 10.23 41.82
C ARG A 16 26.00 8.79 41.46
N SER A 17 25.98 7.86 42.41
CA SER A 17 26.24 6.43 42.14
C SER A 17 25.10 5.75 41.39
N SER A 18 23.84 6.12 41.69
CA SER A 18 22.66 5.64 40.96
C SER A 18 22.63 6.15 39.52
N ILE A 19 22.96 7.43 39.29
CA ILE A 19 23.06 8.03 37.94
C ILE A 19 24.14 7.32 37.12
N ARG A 20 25.31 7.02 37.70
CA ARG A 20 26.38 6.30 36.99
C ARG A 20 25.99 4.87 36.62
N ARG A 21 25.14 4.21 37.41
CA ARG A 21 24.64 2.85 37.16
C ARG A 21 23.58 2.79 36.05
N HIS A 22 22.77 3.83 35.91
CA HIS A 22 21.66 3.87 34.95
C HIS A 22 21.86 4.91 33.84
N TRP A 23 23.09 5.40 33.64
CA TRP A 23 23.36 6.47 32.68
C TRP A 23 22.94 6.09 31.25
N ALA A 24 23.05 4.81 30.88
CA ALA A 24 22.58 4.29 29.60
C ALA A 24 21.03 4.23 29.47
N MET A 25 20.29 4.21 30.58
CA MET A 25 18.82 4.25 30.56
C MET A 25 18.28 5.64 30.25
N ILE A 26 19.06 6.70 30.53
CA ILE A 26 18.67 8.08 30.28
C ILE A 26 18.50 8.37 28.76
N PRO A 27 19.47 8.07 27.88
CA PRO A 27 19.27 8.27 26.43
C PRO A 27 18.21 7.32 25.87
N ALA A 28 18.07 6.10 26.40
CA ALA A 28 17.01 5.18 25.98
C ALA A 28 15.60 5.71 26.34
N ALA A 29 15.42 6.22 27.57
CA ALA A 29 14.18 6.84 27.99
C ALA A 29 13.89 8.14 27.23
N LEU A 30 14.92 8.94 26.95
CA LEU A 30 14.80 10.15 26.14
C LEU A 30 14.39 9.82 24.70
N PHE A 31 14.98 8.79 24.09
CA PHE A 31 14.60 8.32 22.77
C PHE A 31 13.13 7.89 22.73
N LEU A 32 12.69 7.09 23.70
CA LEU A 32 11.28 6.66 23.80
C LEU A 32 10.33 7.85 24.01
N LEU A 33 10.72 8.83 24.84
CA LEU A 33 9.94 10.05 25.05
C LEU A 33 9.86 10.91 23.77
N CYS A 34 10.97 11.08 23.05
CA CYS A 34 10.99 11.78 21.77
C CYS A 34 10.15 11.06 20.72
N ALA A 35 10.24 9.74 20.63
CA ALA A 35 9.42 8.94 19.72
C ALA A 35 7.92 9.07 20.06
N ALA A 36 7.55 8.94 21.34
CA ALA A 36 6.18 9.12 21.78
C ALA A 36 5.66 10.54 21.50
N ALA A 37 6.46 11.57 21.79
CA ALA A 37 6.13 12.96 21.47
C ALA A 37 5.96 13.17 19.97
N LEU A 38 6.80 12.54 19.13
CA LEU A 38 6.67 12.60 17.68
C LEU A 38 5.39 11.92 17.20
N CYS A 39 5.02 10.76 17.74
CA CYS A 39 3.74 10.10 17.43
C CYS A 39 2.53 10.96 17.84
N ILE A 40 2.60 11.64 18.99
CA ILE A 40 1.52 12.51 19.48
C ILE A 40 1.41 13.79 18.64
N LEU A 41 2.55 14.40 18.29
CA LEU A 41 2.60 15.65 17.53
C LEU A 41 2.31 15.45 16.04
N ALA A 42 2.75 14.34 15.46
CA ALA A 42 2.48 14.01 14.06
C ALA A 42 1.01 13.62 13.83
N GLY A 43 0.29 13.19 14.88
CA GLY A 43 -1.16 12.96 14.84
C GLY A 43 -1.59 11.99 13.72
N ASP A 44 -2.86 12.09 13.32
CA ASP A 44 -3.46 11.27 12.24
C ASP A 44 -2.88 11.58 10.84
N SER A 45 -2.03 12.61 10.71
CA SER A 45 -1.33 12.96 9.47
C SER A 45 0.06 12.34 9.36
N ALA A 46 0.50 11.57 10.35
CA ALA A 46 1.72 10.79 10.27
C ALA A 46 1.60 9.71 9.19
N GLN A 47 2.24 9.92 8.03
CA GLN A 47 2.45 8.88 7.03
C GLN A 47 3.48 7.87 7.57
N ILE A 48 3.05 6.98 8.46
CA ILE A 48 3.82 5.80 8.82
C ILE A 48 3.76 4.90 7.60
N GLY A 49 4.79 4.93 6.76
CA GLY A 49 4.99 3.99 5.67
C GLY A 49 5.10 2.59 6.28
N ILE A 50 4.07 1.78 6.10
CA ILE A 50 4.09 0.39 6.55
C ILE A 50 4.76 -0.40 5.42
N ALA A 51 5.75 -1.22 5.74
CA ALA A 51 6.47 -2.03 4.76
C ALA A 51 5.49 -2.92 3.98
N ASP A 52 5.66 -3.05 2.65
CA ASP A 52 4.78 -3.77 1.70
C ASP A 52 3.88 -4.82 2.35
N ASN A 53 2.67 -4.37 2.70
CA ASN A 53 1.72 -5.12 3.52
C ASN A 53 1.01 -6.18 2.68
N LEU A 54 1.68 -7.30 2.46
CA LEU A 54 1.09 -8.50 1.87
C LEU A 54 -0.17 -8.97 2.61
N ASP A 55 -0.35 -8.51 3.86
CA ASP A 55 -1.47 -8.77 4.76
C ASP A 55 -2.63 -7.75 4.70
N LEU A 56 -2.50 -6.65 3.97
CA LEU A 56 -3.42 -5.50 4.01
C LEU A 56 -4.89 -5.82 3.70
N PHE A 57 -5.12 -6.91 2.95
CA PHE A 57 -6.43 -7.30 2.42
C PHE A 57 -6.90 -8.67 2.91
N GLN A 58 -6.26 -9.25 3.94
CA GLN A 58 -6.59 -10.61 4.38
C GLN A 58 -8.07 -10.80 4.72
N ALA A 59 -8.67 -9.88 5.47
CA ALA A 59 -10.09 -9.98 5.84
C ALA A 59 -11.00 -10.00 4.60
N GLN A 60 -10.78 -9.08 3.66
CA GLN A 60 -11.52 -9.00 2.41
C GLN A 60 -11.32 -10.27 1.57
N TYR A 61 -10.11 -10.80 1.50
CA TYR A 61 -9.86 -12.06 0.78
C TYR A 61 -10.48 -13.27 1.46
N GLN A 62 -10.57 -13.31 2.80
CA GLN A 62 -11.33 -14.38 3.46
C GLN A 62 -12.82 -14.30 3.10
N MET A 63 -13.40 -13.10 3.01
CA MET A 63 -14.78 -12.93 2.53
C MET A 63 -14.96 -13.47 1.11
N LEU A 64 -14.03 -13.17 0.20
CA LEU A 64 -14.04 -13.65 -1.20
C LEU A 64 -13.76 -15.17 -1.31
N LYS A 65 -12.90 -15.73 -0.45
CA LYS A 65 -12.63 -17.17 -0.37
C LYS A 65 -13.89 -17.95 -0.02
N ASN A 66 -14.68 -17.44 0.92
CA ASN A 66 -15.93 -18.06 1.33
C ASN A 66 -16.95 -18.16 0.18
N THR A 67 -16.88 -17.28 -0.83
CA THR A 67 -17.79 -17.30 -1.99
C THR A 67 -17.28 -18.12 -3.17
N LYS A 68 -16.02 -18.59 -3.16
CA LYS A 68 -15.36 -19.42 -4.20
C LYS A 68 -15.34 -18.83 -5.62
N THR A 69 -15.47 -17.52 -5.78
CA THR A 69 -15.86 -16.93 -7.08
C THR A 69 -14.67 -16.66 -8.03
N PHE A 70 -13.41 -16.62 -7.58
CA PHE A 70 -12.35 -15.88 -8.30
C PHE A 70 -11.04 -16.62 -8.63
N PHE A 71 -10.80 -17.85 -8.16
CA PHE A 71 -9.44 -18.44 -8.12
C PHE A 71 -8.90 -19.10 -9.41
N ALA A 72 -9.61 -19.01 -10.54
CA ALA A 72 -9.22 -19.67 -11.80
C ALA A 72 -9.02 -18.73 -12.99
N GLN A 73 -9.22 -17.43 -12.81
CA GLN A 73 -9.24 -16.43 -13.89
C GLN A 73 -8.19 -15.35 -13.63
N GLY A 74 -7.68 -14.72 -14.69
CA GLY A 74 -6.71 -13.63 -14.57
C GLY A 74 -7.33 -12.40 -13.91
N ALA A 75 -6.58 -11.76 -13.02
CA ALA A 75 -6.98 -10.54 -12.34
C ALA A 75 -5.94 -9.42 -12.49
N ALA A 76 -6.34 -8.20 -12.20
CA ALA A 76 -5.43 -7.06 -12.05
C ALA A 76 -5.71 -6.29 -10.75
N ALA A 77 -4.72 -5.57 -10.25
CA ALA A 77 -4.79 -4.68 -9.11
C ALA A 77 -4.66 -3.21 -9.52
N TYR A 78 -5.54 -2.36 -8.99
CA TYR A 78 -5.49 -0.90 -9.14
C TYR A 78 -5.39 -0.23 -7.77
N GLY A 79 -4.34 0.58 -7.57
CA GLY A 79 -4.10 1.29 -6.32
C GLY A 79 -3.41 0.48 -5.21
N PHE A 80 -2.89 -0.71 -5.51
CA PHE A 80 -2.07 -1.53 -4.61
C PHE A 80 -1.22 -2.56 -5.37
N HIS A 81 -0.31 -3.24 -4.68
CA HIS A 81 0.59 -4.22 -5.28
C HIS A 81 -0.14 -5.52 -5.69
N PRO A 82 0.02 -6.01 -6.95
CA PRO A 82 -0.53 -7.29 -7.41
C PRO A 82 -0.11 -8.50 -6.57
N ALA A 83 1.09 -8.45 -5.97
CA ALA A 83 1.61 -9.50 -5.08
C ALA A 83 0.65 -9.83 -3.91
N VAL A 84 -0.21 -8.88 -3.52
CA VAL A 84 -1.22 -9.12 -2.49
C VAL A 84 -2.33 -10.08 -2.99
N LEU A 85 -2.71 -10.00 -4.26
CA LEU A 85 -3.62 -10.96 -4.91
C LEU A 85 -2.95 -12.33 -5.05
N GLU A 86 -1.71 -12.36 -5.54
CA GLU A 86 -0.92 -13.58 -5.74
C GLU A 86 -0.75 -14.35 -4.43
N TYR A 87 -0.39 -13.66 -3.34
CA TYR A 87 -0.26 -14.24 -2.00
C TYR A 87 -1.57 -14.89 -1.51
N ASN A 88 -2.71 -14.40 -1.97
CA ASN A 88 -4.02 -14.91 -1.62
C ASN A 88 -4.56 -15.97 -2.59
N GLY A 89 -3.74 -16.42 -3.55
CA GLY A 89 -4.05 -17.49 -4.50
C GLY A 89 -4.83 -17.02 -5.73
N ILE A 90 -4.83 -15.72 -6.03
CA ILE A 90 -5.47 -15.14 -7.20
C ILE A 90 -4.39 -14.90 -8.26
N SER A 91 -4.57 -15.45 -9.46
CA SER A 91 -3.63 -15.24 -10.57
C SER A 91 -3.79 -13.84 -11.14
N THR A 92 -2.67 -13.16 -11.40
CA THR A 92 -2.66 -11.80 -11.94
C THR A 92 -2.07 -11.72 -13.35
N VAL A 93 -2.57 -10.77 -14.14
CA VAL A 93 -1.95 -10.34 -15.41
C VAL A 93 -0.99 -9.17 -15.20
N ASP A 94 -1.10 -8.47 -14.07
CA ASP A 94 -0.15 -7.47 -13.65
C ASP A 94 0.84 -8.04 -12.62
N GLY A 95 1.97 -7.37 -12.44
CA GLY A 95 3.00 -7.89 -11.55
C GLY A 95 4.26 -7.03 -11.48
N TYR A 96 5.09 -7.37 -10.50
CA TYR A 96 6.44 -6.86 -10.39
C TYR A 96 7.41 -8.04 -10.52
N LEU A 97 7.82 -8.30 -11.77
CA LEU A 97 8.71 -9.42 -12.10
C LEU A 97 10.07 -8.90 -12.58
N GLY A 98 11.13 -9.65 -12.25
CA GLY A 98 12.49 -9.30 -12.65
C GLY A 98 12.74 -9.38 -14.16
N PHE A 99 11.87 -10.05 -14.90
CA PHE A 99 11.92 -10.14 -16.35
C PHE A 99 10.52 -10.44 -16.92
N TYR A 100 10.20 -9.80 -18.04
CA TYR A 100 9.05 -10.07 -18.87
C TYR A 100 9.53 -10.41 -20.28
N SER A 101 8.78 -11.22 -21.03
CA SER A 101 9.02 -11.29 -22.47
C SER A 101 8.69 -9.94 -23.10
N GLN A 102 9.43 -9.58 -24.15
CA GLN A 102 9.19 -8.33 -24.85
C GLN A 102 7.76 -8.25 -25.43
N SER A 103 7.25 -9.37 -25.96
CA SER A 103 5.88 -9.46 -26.48
C SER A 103 4.84 -9.14 -25.40
N TYR A 104 5.02 -9.68 -24.19
CA TYR A 104 4.13 -9.40 -23.07
C TYR A 104 4.18 -7.93 -22.66
N LYS A 105 5.38 -7.32 -22.65
CA LYS A 105 5.51 -5.89 -22.35
C LYS A 105 4.78 -5.03 -23.38
N GLU A 106 4.80 -5.40 -24.65
CA GLU A 106 4.11 -4.68 -25.72
C GLU A 106 2.60 -4.82 -25.62
N GLU A 107 2.10 -6.02 -25.35
CA GLU A 107 0.69 -6.30 -25.08
C GLU A 107 0.20 -5.51 -23.85
N PHE A 108 0.94 -5.58 -22.74
CA PHE A 108 0.61 -4.85 -21.52
C PHE A 108 0.71 -3.33 -21.73
N ARG A 109 1.65 -2.85 -22.55
CA ARG A 109 1.77 -1.42 -22.86
C ARG A 109 0.53 -0.89 -23.57
N ARG A 110 -0.16 -1.70 -24.40
CA ARG A 110 -1.43 -1.31 -25.02
C ARG A 110 -2.49 -1.02 -23.96
N VAL A 111 -2.60 -1.88 -22.95
CA VAL A 111 -3.53 -1.71 -21.83
C VAL A 111 -3.36 -0.35 -21.16
N ILE A 112 -2.11 0.02 -20.85
CA ILE A 112 -1.82 1.25 -20.11
C ILE A 112 -1.56 2.46 -21.01
N ALA A 113 -1.66 2.32 -22.34
CA ALA A 113 -1.37 3.40 -23.28
C ALA A 113 -2.14 4.70 -22.99
N PRO A 114 -3.45 4.67 -22.61
CA PRO A 114 -4.16 5.87 -22.21
C PRO A 114 -3.52 6.56 -21.00
N ALA A 115 -3.17 5.83 -19.93
CA ALA A 115 -2.48 6.39 -18.77
C ALA A 115 -1.10 6.95 -19.13
N LEU A 116 -0.31 6.22 -19.92
CA LEU A 116 1.03 6.67 -20.33
C LEU A 116 1.00 7.93 -21.22
N SER A 117 -0.09 8.16 -21.95
CA SER A 117 -0.26 9.37 -22.76
C SER A 117 -0.50 10.63 -21.91
N ALA A 118 -1.11 10.47 -20.73
CA ALA A 118 -1.43 11.55 -19.82
C ALA A 118 -0.34 11.77 -18.76
N ASN A 119 0.41 10.71 -18.41
CA ASN A 119 1.40 10.72 -17.34
C ASN A 119 2.79 10.38 -17.87
N GLU A 120 3.59 11.41 -18.15
CA GLU A 120 4.95 11.25 -18.67
C GLU A 120 5.87 10.50 -17.68
N GLY A 121 5.69 10.69 -16.38
CA GLY A 121 6.47 9.99 -15.36
C GLY A 121 6.24 8.49 -15.42
N ALA A 122 4.97 8.06 -15.51
CA ALA A 122 4.63 6.65 -15.69
C ALA A 122 5.19 6.08 -17.01
N ARG A 123 5.16 6.87 -18.09
CA ARG A 123 5.67 6.47 -19.41
C ARG A 123 7.17 6.19 -19.37
N LEU A 124 7.97 7.15 -18.88
CA LEU A 124 9.42 6.99 -18.75
C LEU A 124 9.76 5.80 -17.85
N TYR A 125 9.04 5.65 -16.74
CA TYR A 125 9.23 4.54 -15.82
C TYR A 125 9.01 3.17 -16.48
N TYR A 126 7.91 3.02 -17.23
CA TYR A 126 7.58 1.75 -17.88
C TYR A 126 8.48 1.44 -19.08
N ASP A 127 8.79 2.46 -19.90
CA ASP A 127 9.55 2.30 -21.13
C ASP A 127 11.06 2.10 -20.84
N GLU A 128 11.62 2.75 -19.82
CA GLU A 128 13.06 2.67 -19.50
C GLU A 128 13.42 1.59 -18.47
N TRP A 129 12.66 1.46 -17.38
CA TRP A 129 12.92 0.46 -16.34
C TRP A 129 12.01 -0.77 -16.50
N GLY A 130 10.70 -0.55 -16.49
CA GLY A 130 9.71 -1.51 -16.98
C GLY A 130 9.64 -2.87 -16.29
N ALA A 131 10.15 -3.00 -15.05
CA ALA A 131 9.99 -4.22 -14.26
C ALA A 131 8.60 -4.32 -13.58
N ARG A 132 7.82 -3.23 -13.57
CA ARG A 132 6.43 -3.25 -13.09
C ARG A 132 5.47 -3.13 -14.27
N CYS A 133 4.75 -4.20 -14.55
CA CYS A 133 3.58 -4.17 -15.39
C CYS A 133 2.38 -3.94 -14.48
N TYR A 134 2.13 -2.69 -14.10
CA TYR A 134 1.01 -2.27 -13.24
C TYR A 134 0.04 -1.40 -14.05
N LEU A 135 -1.21 -1.31 -13.59
CA LEU A 135 -2.12 -0.25 -14.02
C LEU A 135 -1.70 1.09 -13.42
N TYR A 136 -1.61 2.12 -14.26
CA TYR A 136 -1.18 3.48 -13.86
C TYR A 136 -2.36 4.44 -13.83
N SER A 137 -2.26 5.49 -13.01
CA SER A 137 -3.18 6.63 -13.04
C SER A 137 -2.70 7.67 -14.06
N ALA A 138 -3.67 8.34 -14.69
CA ALA A 138 -3.41 9.43 -15.62
C ALA A 138 -3.00 10.73 -14.92
N ASP A 139 -3.41 10.94 -13.66
CA ASP A 139 -3.32 12.21 -12.94
C ASP A 139 -2.37 12.17 -11.73
N GLN A 140 -2.04 10.98 -11.22
CA GLN A 140 -1.20 10.78 -10.05
C GLN A 140 0.16 10.15 -10.42
N PRO A 141 1.27 10.61 -9.82
CA PRO A 141 2.60 10.05 -10.08
C PRO A 141 2.72 8.58 -9.65
N THR A 142 2.02 8.19 -8.57
CA THR A 142 1.87 6.82 -8.12
C THR A 142 0.52 6.66 -7.45
N ILE A 143 -0.06 5.47 -7.59
CA ILE A 143 -1.27 5.05 -6.88
C ILE A 143 -1.02 3.84 -5.99
N VAL A 144 0.19 3.29 -6.03
CA VAL A 144 0.57 2.12 -5.24
C VAL A 144 1.36 2.61 -4.04
N GLU A 145 0.61 3.00 -3.01
CA GLU A 145 1.17 3.50 -1.75
C GLU A 145 0.67 2.69 -0.56
N ALA A 146 1.60 2.27 0.30
CA ALA A 146 1.33 1.54 1.54
C ALA A 146 0.92 2.49 2.68
N VAL A 147 -0.07 3.36 2.41
CA VAL A 147 -0.62 4.31 3.37
C VAL A 147 -1.97 3.84 3.92
N ARG A 148 -2.16 4.06 5.22
CA ARG A 148 -3.40 3.74 5.95
C ARG A 148 -4.61 4.52 5.44
N ASN A 149 -4.42 5.83 5.26
CA ASN A 149 -5.43 6.70 4.69
C ASN A 149 -5.03 6.97 3.25
N TYR A 150 -5.76 6.38 2.31
CA TYR A 150 -5.54 6.64 0.90
C TYR A 150 -6.19 7.98 0.54
N PRO A 151 -5.43 8.98 0.06
CA PRO A 151 -5.94 10.34 -0.12
C PRO A 151 -6.98 10.47 -1.25
N HIS A 152 -7.08 9.47 -2.13
CA HIS A 152 -7.96 9.49 -3.32
C HIS A 152 -8.92 8.28 -3.33
N PRO A 153 -10.04 8.33 -2.58
CA PRO A 153 -10.96 7.19 -2.47
C PRO A 153 -11.73 6.90 -3.77
N GLU A 154 -11.83 7.88 -4.67
CA GLU A 154 -12.50 7.77 -5.97
C GLU A 154 -11.63 8.41 -7.06
N GLY A 155 -11.73 7.91 -8.29
CA GLY A 155 -10.97 8.44 -9.43
C GLY A 155 -11.30 7.72 -10.74
N GLU A 156 -10.82 8.28 -11.84
CA GLU A 156 -10.95 7.67 -13.17
C GLU A 156 -9.82 6.65 -13.39
N ILE A 157 -10.10 5.63 -14.20
CA ILE A 157 -9.08 4.71 -14.69
C ILE A 157 -8.80 4.98 -16.17
N ALA A 158 -7.52 5.11 -16.49
CA ALA A 158 -7.04 5.32 -17.85
C ALA A 158 -6.37 4.05 -18.39
N MET A 159 -7.21 3.12 -18.85
CA MET A 159 -6.77 1.89 -19.50
C MET A 159 -7.64 1.56 -20.71
N ASP A 160 -7.12 0.66 -21.55
CA ASP A 160 -7.80 0.02 -22.67
C ASP A 160 -8.42 -1.31 -22.18
N PRO A 161 -9.76 -1.40 -22.09
CA PRO A 161 -10.43 -2.58 -21.54
C PRO A 161 -10.35 -3.79 -22.46
N GLU A 162 -10.38 -3.59 -23.78
CA GLU A 162 -10.27 -4.66 -24.77
C GLU A 162 -8.88 -5.31 -24.69
N ALA A 163 -7.82 -4.49 -24.64
CA ALA A 163 -6.47 -4.99 -24.45
C ALA A 163 -6.29 -5.72 -23.10
N LEU A 164 -6.96 -5.25 -22.04
CA LEU A 164 -6.92 -5.90 -20.72
C LEU A 164 -7.61 -7.27 -20.76
N GLN A 165 -8.72 -7.36 -21.48
CA GLN A 165 -9.45 -8.61 -21.68
C GLN A 165 -8.65 -9.62 -22.52
N GLU A 166 -7.96 -9.17 -23.57
CA GLU A 166 -7.09 -10.00 -24.41
C GLU A 166 -5.93 -10.64 -23.64
N LEU A 167 -5.42 -9.96 -22.59
CA LEU A 167 -4.44 -10.53 -21.65
C LEU A 167 -5.03 -11.63 -20.74
N GLY A 168 -6.33 -11.89 -20.84
CA GLY A 168 -7.03 -12.88 -20.02
C GLY A 168 -7.47 -12.34 -18.65
N CYS A 169 -7.48 -11.02 -18.47
CA CYS A 169 -8.02 -10.41 -17.25
C CYS A 169 -9.55 -10.47 -17.25
N ARG A 170 -10.12 -10.98 -16.17
CA ARG A 170 -11.56 -11.08 -15.93
C ARG A 170 -12.02 -10.24 -14.75
N TYR A 171 -11.11 -9.98 -13.82
CA TYR A 171 -11.42 -9.26 -12.58
C TYR A 171 -10.42 -8.15 -12.32
N LEU A 172 -10.93 -6.98 -11.99
CA LEU A 172 -10.13 -5.85 -11.55
C LEU A 172 -10.42 -5.58 -10.07
N PHE A 173 -9.40 -5.75 -9.23
CA PHE A 173 -9.45 -5.40 -7.82
C PHE A 173 -8.90 -4.00 -7.65
N SER A 174 -9.65 -3.13 -6.98
CA SER A 174 -9.28 -1.73 -6.84
C SER A 174 -9.46 -1.22 -5.42
N ARG A 175 -8.49 -0.45 -4.93
CA ARG A 175 -8.68 0.38 -3.72
C ARG A 175 -9.40 1.70 -4.01
N ILE A 176 -9.39 2.12 -5.27
CA ILE A 176 -9.96 3.38 -5.73
C ILE A 176 -11.29 3.07 -6.39
N ARG A 177 -12.37 3.72 -5.97
CA ARG A 177 -13.65 3.57 -6.65
C ARG A 177 -13.55 4.20 -8.04
N ILE A 178 -13.73 3.40 -9.07
CA ILE A 178 -13.63 3.83 -10.47
C ILE A 178 -14.92 4.55 -10.85
N THR A 179 -14.82 5.85 -11.13
CA THR A 179 -15.98 6.70 -11.46
C THR A 179 -16.45 6.53 -12.90
N ASN A 180 -15.52 6.25 -13.82
CA ASN A 180 -15.79 5.99 -15.25
C ASN A 180 -15.91 4.48 -15.57
N ALA A 181 -16.32 3.64 -14.60
CA ALA A 181 -16.36 2.19 -14.75
C ALA A 181 -17.20 1.73 -15.97
N THR A 182 -18.38 2.33 -16.18
CA THR A 182 -19.25 1.98 -17.33
C THR A 182 -18.61 2.32 -18.67
N GLU A 183 -17.85 3.42 -18.76
CA GLU A 183 -17.12 3.79 -19.98
C GLU A 183 -15.99 2.80 -20.29
N LYS A 184 -15.44 2.20 -19.24
CA LYS A 184 -14.31 1.25 -19.31
C LYS A 184 -14.75 -0.20 -19.30
N GLU A 185 -16.02 -0.49 -19.59
CA GLU A 185 -16.54 -1.86 -19.67
C GLU A 185 -16.27 -2.65 -18.38
N LEU A 186 -16.40 -1.95 -17.25
CA LEU A 186 -16.23 -2.50 -15.91
C LEU A 186 -17.57 -2.56 -15.19
N THR A 187 -17.98 -3.77 -14.82
CA THR A 187 -19.17 -4.01 -14.00
C THR A 187 -18.78 -4.23 -12.54
N LEU A 188 -19.22 -3.36 -11.63
CA LEU A 188 -18.96 -3.51 -10.18
C LEU A 188 -19.71 -4.74 -9.63
N LEU A 189 -18.96 -5.75 -9.17
CA LEU A 189 -19.52 -6.97 -8.59
C LEU A 189 -19.75 -6.85 -7.08
N CYS A 190 -18.75 -6.34 -6.35
CA CYS A 190 -18.87 -6.18 -4.91
C CYS A 190 -17.99 -5.06 -4.38
N THR A 191 -18.42 -4.53 -3.23
CA THR A 191 -17.63 -3.64 -2.37
C THR A 191 -17.39 -4.38 -1.07
N CYS A 192 -16.14 -4.68 -0.76
CA CYS A 192 -15.72 -5.39 0.44
C CYS A 192 -15.13 -4.41 1.44
N SER A 193 -15.76 -4.30 2.61
CA SER A 193 -15.27 -3.55 3.77
C SER A 193 -15.46 -4.39 5.03
N SER A 194 -14.64 -4.15 6.05
CA SER A 194 -14.72 -4.80 7.36
C SER A 194 -14.38 -3.79 8.44
N GLU A 195 -14.96 -3.92 9.64
CA GLU A 195 -14.57 -3.12 10.80
C GLU A 195 -13.10 -3.35 11.20
N GLU A 196 -12.55 -4.52 10.88
CA GLU A 196 -11.17 -4.91 11.17
C GLU A 196 -10.15 -4.31 10.19
N SER A 197 -10.60 -3.68 9.10
CA SER A 197 -9.75 -3.08 8.09
C SER A 197 -10.20 -1.67 7.72
N PRO A 198 -9.30 -0.66 7.79
CA PRO A 198 -9.63 0.70 7.35
C PRO A 198 -9.80 0.81 5.83
N TYR A 199 -9.51 -0.26 5.07
CA TYR A 199 -9.53 -0.27 3.61
C TYR A 199 -10.83 -0.83 3.04
N VAL A 200 -11.31 -0.17 1.99
CA VAL A 200 -12.39 -0.65 1.12
C VAL A 200 -11.77 -1.23 -0.14
N LEU A 201 -12.27 -2.38 -0.58
CA LEU A 201 -11.86 -3.04 -1.81
C LEU A 201 -13.06 -3.15 -2.76
N TYR A 202 -12.92 -2.61 -3.96
CA TYR A 202 -13.89 -2.71 -5.04
C TYR A 202 -13.45 -3.82 -6.00
N VAL A 203 -14.38 -4.69 -6.38
CA VAL A 203 -14.12 -5.75 -7.35
C VAL A 203 -15.02 -5.54 -8.56
N TYR A 204 -14.39 -5.38 -9.71
CA TYR A 204 -15.05 -5.21 -11.00
C TYR A 204 -14.85 -6.45 -11.86
N GLN A 205 -15.85 -6.80 -12.63
CA GLN A 205 -15.72 -7.69 -13.78
C GLN A 205 -15.27 -6.85 -14.98
N VAL A 206 -14.33 -7.39 -15.75
CA VAL A 206 -13.95 -6.87 -17.08
C VAL A 206 -14.85 -7.60 -18.09
N ASP A 207 -15.72 -6.84 -18.75
CA ASP A 207 -16.70 -7.39 -19.70
C ASP A 207 -16.10 -7.66 -21.10
#